data_AF-A0A8S3XPT4-F1
#
_entry.id   AF-A0A8S3XPT4-F1
#
_cell.length_a   1.000
_cell.length_b   1.000
_cell.length_c   1.000
_cell.angle_alpha   90.00
_cell.angle_beta   90.00
_cell.angle_gamma   90.00
#
_symmetry.space_group_name_H-M   'P 1'
#
loop_
_entity.id
_entity.type
_entity.pdbx_description
1 polymer ?
#
loop_
_entity_poly.entity_id
_entity_poly.type
_entity_poly.pdbx_seq_one_letter_code
_entity_poly.pdbx_strand_id
1 'polypeptide(L)' 'MEPANYEFSHKVSNYESGSDFGHAENRQDDKAEGTYFVVLPDGTKQVVEYEADEDGFKPRISVIPADTASSRAGDGSY' A
#
# COMPACT_ATOMS: atom_id res chain seq x y z
N MET A 1 -24.13 19.11 0.50
CA MET A 1 -22.72 19.00 0.10
C MET A 1 -22.68 17.92 -0.95
N GLU A 2 -22.00 18.12 -2.07
CA GLU A 2 -21.66 16.99 -2.95
C GLU A 2 -20.62 16.12 -2.22
N PRO A 3 -20.72 14.79 -2.33
CA PRO A 3 -19.81 13.90 -1.63
C PRO A 3 -18.41 13.97 -2.26
N ALA A 4 -17.39 13.68 -1.44
CA ALA A 4 -16.00 13.86 -1.83
C ALA A 4 -15.51 12.71 -2.71
N ASN A 5 -15.08 13.04 -3.92
CA ASN A 5 -14.45 12.11 -4.86
C ASN A 5 -12.97 12.44 -4.99
N TYR A 6 -12.10 11.46 -4.75
CA TYR A 6 -10.66 11.63 -4.89
C TYR A 6 -9.95 10.30 -5.11
N GLU A 7 -8.76 10.39 -5.66
CA GLU A 7 -7.82 9.28 -5.75
C GLU A 7 -6.44 9.79 -5.32
N PHE A 8 -5.76 9.03 -4.47
CA PHE A 8 -4.37 9.32 -4.14
C PHE A 8 -3.56 8.04 -4.00
N SER A 9 -2.25 8.18 -4.22
CA SER A 9 -1.29 7.14 -3.86
C SER A 9 0.03 7.77 -3.44
N HIS A 10 0.70 7.14 -2.47
CA HIS A 10 2.08 7.45 -2.14
C HIS A 10 2.83 6.18 -1.75
N LYS A 11 4.13 6.17 -2.03
CA LYS A 11 5.03 5.08 -1.69
C LYS A 11 6.35 5.65 -1.23
N VAL A 12 6.88 5.09 -0.14
CA VAL A 12 8.24 5.34 0.32
C VAL A 12 9.02 4.06 0.08
N SER A 13 10.11 4.18 -0.68
CA SER A 13 11.05 3.08 -0.94
C SER A 13 12.44 3.56 -0.59
N ASN A 14 12.81 3.45 0.68
CA ASN A 14 14.14 3.80 1.17
C ASN A 14 14.79 2.58 1.83
N TYR A 15 15.50 1.83 1.01
CA TYR A 15 16.20 0.61 1.41
C TYR A 15 17.33 0.89 2.42
N GLU A 16 18.01 2.03 2.32
CA GLU A 16 19.09 2.41 3.25
C GLU A 16 18.57 2.64 4.68
N SER A 17 17.33 3.15 4.79
CA SER A 17 16.65 3.35 6.08
C SER A 17 15.78 2.17 6.54
N GLY A 18 15.67 1.11 5.73
CA GLY A 18 14.78 -0.03 6.00
C GLY A 18 13.28 0.27 5.90
N SER A 19 12.90 1.38 5.27
CA SER A 19 11.50 1.82 5.15
C SER A 19 10.96 1.58 3.74
N ASP A 20 10.16 0.52 3.56
CA ASP A 20 9.35 0.28 2.36
C ASP A 20 7.88 0.14 2.75
N PHE A 21 7.08 1.15 2.42
CA PHE A 21 5.64 1.20 2.73
C PHE A 21 4.91 2.06 1.70
N GLY A 22 3.59 1.89 1.62
CA GLY A 22 2.78 2.71 0.73
C GLY A 22 1.31 2.61 1.01
N HIS A 23 0.56 3.56 0.48
CA HIS A 23 -0.87 3.68 0.62
C HIS A 23 -1.47 4.19 -0.68
N ALA A 24 -2.53 3.55 -1.14
CA ALA A 24 -3.40 4.06 -2.19
C ALA A 24 -4.85 3.97 -1.74
N GLU A 25 -5.63 4.99 -2.07
CA GLU A 25 -7.07 5.04 -1.79
C GLU A 25 -7.80 5.75 -2.93
N ASN A 26 -8.96 5.20 -3.27
CA ASN A 26 -9.95 5.82 -4.12
C ASN A 26 -11.24 5.96 -3.30
N ARG A 27 -11.79 7.18 -3.28
CA ARG A 27 -13.10 7.45 -2.66
C ARG A 27 -14.08 7.88 -3.74
N GLN A 28 -15.21 7.18 -3.76
CA GLN A 28 -16.39 7.51 -4.54
C GLN A 28 -17.57 7.65 -3.59
N ASP A 29 -18.09 8.86 -3.52
CA ASP A 29 -19.19 9.24 -2.64
C ASP A 29 -18.94 8.87 -1.16
N ASP A 30 -19.67 7.86 -0.65
CA ASP A 30 -19.60 7.36 0.71
C ASP A 30 -18.71 6.12 0.85
N LYS A 31 -18.16 5.59 -0.26
CA LYS A 31 -17.32 4.40 -0.29
C LYS A 31 -15.86 4.78 -0.54
N ALA A 32 -14.96 4.31 0.31
CA ALA A 32 -13.52 4.35 0.09
C ALA A 32 -12.95 2.93 -0.03
N GLU A 33 -12.11 2.71 -1.03
CA GLU A 33 -11.41 1.46 -1.24
C GLU A 33 -9.92 1.75 -1.37
N GLY A 34 -9.09 0.92 -0.76
CA GLY A 34 -7.67 1.17 -0.76
C GLY A 34 -6.81 0.00 -0.34
N THR A 35 -5.50 0.24 -0.42
CA THR A 35 -4.48 -0.70 0.02
C THR A 35 -3.40 0.04 0.78
N TYR A 36 -3.04 -0.46 1.95
CA TYR A 36 -1.82 -0.08 2.66
C TYR A 36 -0.85 -1.26 2.72
N PHE A 37 0.45 -1.01 2.64
CA PHE A 37 1.45 -2.05 2.88
C PHE A 37 2.65 -1.53 3.66
N VAL A 38 3.31 -2.45 4.38
CA VAL A 38 4.59 -2.23 5.05
C VAL A 38 5.47 -3.46 4.93
N VAL A 39 6.74 -3.26 4.59
CA VAL A 39 7.79 -4.29 4.66
C VAL A 39 8.43 -4.24 6.04
N LEU A 40 8.47 -5.38 6.71
CA LEU A 40 9.05 -5.54 8.03
C LEU A 40 10.52 -5.99 7.94
N PRO A 41 11.33 -5.70 8.98
CA PRO A 41 12.73 -6.14 9.03
C PRO A 41 12.93 -7.66 8.96
N ASP A 42 11.89 -8.46 9.26
CA ASP A 42 11.93 -9.92 9.16
C ASP A 42 11.81 -10.43 7.71
N GLY A 43 11.71 -9.53 6.73
CA GLY A 43 11.61 -9.86 5.31
C GLY A 43 10.19 -10.20 4.87
N THR A 44 9.18 -9.90 5.68
CA THR A 44 7.77 -10.03 5.29
C THR A 44 7.19 -8.69 4.83
N LYS A 45 6.13 -8.76 4.00
CA LYS A 45 5.30 -7.63 3.60
C LYS A 45 3.89 -7.87 4.09
N GLN A 46 3.40 -6.97 4.94
CA GLN A 46 2.01 -6.93 5.34
C GLN A 46 1.25 -6.04 4.36
N VAL A 47 0.15 -6.56 3.81
CA VAL A 47 -0.74 -5.86 2.90
C VAL A 47 -2.13 -5.85 3.52
N VAL A 48 -2.75 -4.67 3.59
CA VAL A 48 -4.12 -4.47 4.04
C VAL A 48 -4.91 -3.89 2.89
N GLU A 49 -5.80 -4.69 2.32
CA GLU A 49 -6.82 -4.23 1.39
C GLU A 49 -8.08 -3.91 2.19
N TYR A 50 -8.75 -2.80 1.90
CA TYR A 50 -9.94 -2.42 2.67
C TYR A 50 -11.01 -1.79 1.81
N GLU A 51 -12.23 -1.92 2.31
CA GLU A 51 -13.40 -1.14 1.93
C GLU A 51 -13.90 -0.42 3.19
N ALA A 52 -14.26 0.85 3.08
CA ALA A 52 -14.85 1.64 4.15
C ALA A 52 -16.08 2.38 3.62
N ASP A 53 -17.21 2.17 4.28
CA ASP A 53 -18.49 2.81 3.96
C ASP A 53 -19.32 3.05 5.24
N GLU A 54 -20.62 3.28 5.10
CA GLU A 54 -21.55 3.49 6.21
C GLU A 54 -21.62 2.30 7.19
N ASP A 55 -21.33 1.09 6.73
CA ASP A 55 -21.28 -0.12 7.57
C ASP A 55 -19.92 -0.28 8.28
N GLY A 56 -18.98 0.63 8.05
CA GLY A 56 -17.68 0.71 8.70
C GLY A 56 -16.52 0.14 7.87
N PHE A 57 -15.41 -0.13 8.55
CA PHE A 57 -14.15 -0.54 7.94
C PHE A 57 -14.04 -2.06 7.81
N LYS A 58 -13.78 -2.55 6.60
CA LYS A 58 -13.79 -3.98 6.23
C LYS A 58 -12.41 -4.38 5.67
N PRO A 59 -11.43 -4.73 6.52
CA PRO A 59 -10.09 -5.07 6.06
C PRO A 59 -9.95 -6.54 5.65
N ARG A 60 -9.04 -6.78 4.71
CA ARG A 60 -8.47 -8.08 4.36
C ARG A 60 -6.95 -7.97 4.47
N ILE A 61 -6.36 -8.79 5.31
CA ILE A 61 -4.93 -8.72 5.64
C ILE A 61 -4.22 -9.93 5.05
N SER A 62 -3.13 -9.68 4.32
CA SER A 62 -2.25 -10.70 3.76
C SER A 62 -0.81 -10.45 4.20
N VAL A 63 -0.10 -11.52 4.56
CA VAL A 63 1.34 -11.46 4.85
C VAL A 63 2.05 -12.36 3.86
N ILE A 64 2.97 -11.78 3.09
CA ILE A 64 3.75 -12.49 2.07
C ILE A 64 5.24 -12.25 2.29
N PRO A 65 6.14 -13.14 1.85
CA PRO A 65 7.55 -12.81 1.75
C PRO A 65 7.71 -11.53 0.93
N ALA A 66 8.48 -10.56 1.45
CA ALA A 66 8.85 -9.40 0.67
C ALA A 66 9.81 -9.88 -0.43
N ASP A 67 9.43 -9.72 -1.69
CA ASP A 67 10.36 -9.95 -2.79
C ASP A 67 11.45 -8.87 -2.76
N THR A 68 12.52 -9.15 -2.01
CA THR A 68 13.75 -8.36 -2.00
C THR A 68 14.64 -8.68 -3.20
N ALA A 69 14.17 -9.50 -4.16
CA ALA A 69 14.96 -10.00 -5.28
C ALA A 69 14.79 -9.16 -6.56
N SER A 70 13.65 -8.50 -6.76
CA SER A 70 13.39 -7.69 -7.97
C SER A 70 14.25 -6.42 -8.11
N SER A 71 15.02 -6.01 -7.10
CA SER A 71 15.93 -4.84 -7.18
C SER A 71 17.37 -5.19 -7.53
N ARG A 72 17.75 -6.48 -7.66
CA ARG A 72 19.09 -6.87 -8.15
C ARG A 72 19.24 -6.86 -9.69
N ALA A 73 18.16 -6.59 -10.44
CA ALA A 73 18.14 -6.65 -11.91
C ALA A 73 17.77 -5.32 -12.57
N GLY A 74 18.17 -4.17 -12.00
CA GLY A 74 17.82 -2.85 -12.53
C GLY A 74 18.89 -1.77 -12.47
N ASP A 75 20.14 -2.08 -12.14
CA ASP A 75 21.26 -1.16 -12.27
C ASP A 75 22.08 -1.53 -13.51
N GLY A 76 21.79 -0.89 -14.64
CA GLY A 76 22.49 -1.14 -15.89
C GLY A 76 21.93 -0.39 -17.08
N SER A 77 22.27 0.90 -17.20
CA SER A 77 22.59 1.51 -18.50
C SER A 77 23.13 2.94 -18.34
N TYR A 78 24.31 3.13 -18.93
CA TYR A 78 25.07 4.36 -19.19
C TYR A 78 24.31 5.36 -20.07
#